data_AF-A0A7C5KDA5-F1
#
_entry.id   AF-A0A7C5KDA5-F1
#
_cell.length_a   1.000
_cell.length_b   1.000
_cell.length_c   1.000
_cell.angle_alpha   90.00
_cell.angle_beta   90.00
_cell.angle_gamma   90.00
#
_symmetry.space_group_name_H-M   'P 1'
#
loop_
_entity.id
_entity.type
_entity.pdbx_description
1 polymer ?
#
loop_
_entity_poly.entity_id
_entity_poly.type
_entity_poly.pdbx_seq_one_letter_code
_entity_poly.pdbx_strand_id
1 'polypeptide(L)' 'MPMKLWKTHPAYYTLLEILKKKGATTDTELFEHISEKFNDLGFKDFNEMLMRLEIAGKIRTTSLTRGKKRVELIA' A
#
# COMPACT_ATOMS: atom_id res chain seq x y z
N MET A 1 -17.90 17.28 7.61
CA MET A 1 -16.85 16.26 7.39
C MET A 1 -16.88 15.89 5.92
N PRO A 2 -15.77 15.92 5.16
CA PRO A 2 -15.80 15.53 3.76
C PRO A 2 -16.19 14.05 3.66
N MET A 3 -17.27 13.77 2.93
CA MET A 3 -17.79 12.42 2.71
C MET A 3 -16.77 11.66 1.86
N LYS A 4 -16.16 10.61 2.43
CA LYS A 4 -15.18 9.78 1.73
C LYS A 4 -15.91 8.98 0.65
N LEU A 5 -16.02 9.56 -0.56
CA LEU A 5 -16.65 8.93 -1.72
C LEU A 5 -15.95 7.60 -2.01
N TRP A 6 -16.72 6.51 -2.02
CA TRP A 6 -16.22 5.20 -2.45
C TRP A 6 -15.83 5.30 -3.93
N LYS A 7 -14.53 5.36 -4.23
CA LYS A 7 -14.02 5.31 -5.61
C LYS A 7 -14.15 3.86 -6.12
N THR A 8 -14.56 3.67 -7.39
CA THR A 8 -14.77 2.36 -8.03
C THR A 8 -13.56 1.42 -7.95
N HIS A 9 -12.36 1.98 -7.78
CA HIS A 9 -11.14 1.25 -7.45
C HIS A 9 -10.45 1.89 -6.24
N PRO A 10 -10.57 1.30 -5.04
CA PRO A 10 -9.85 1.76 -3.87
C PRO A 10 -8.33 1.56 -4.03
N ALA A 11 -7.53 2.50 -3.53
CA ALA A 11 -6.07 2.41 -3.62
C ALA A 11 -5.49 1.14 -2.95
N TYR A 12 -6.11 0.65 -1.86
CA TYR A 12 -5.70 -0.60 -1.22
C TYR A 12 -5.88 -1.82 -2.14
N TYR A 13 -6.89 -1.80 -3.02
CA TYR A 13 -7.14 -2.91 -3.93
C TYR A 13 -6.05 -2.97 -5.01
N THR A 14 -5.71 -1.80 -5.58
CA THR A 14 -4.59 -1.67 -6.52
C THR A 14 -3.27 -2.10 -5.89
N LEU A 15 -3.03 -1.76 -4.61
CA LEU A 15 -1.86 -2.19 -3.86
C LEU A 15 -1.75 -3.72 -3.80
N LEU A 16 -2.83 -4.41 -3.42
CA LEU A 16 -2.86 -5.86 -3.33
C LEU A 16 -2.65 -6.52 -4.71
N GLU A 17 -3.22 -5.96 -5.77
CA GLU A 17 -3.00 -6.43 -7.15
C GLU A 17 -1.54 -6.29 -7.60
N ILE A 18 -0.88 -5.18 -7.24
CA ILE A 18 0.55 -4.99 -7.52
C ILE A 18 1.37 -6.07 -6.80
N LEU A 19 1.13 -6.28 -5.51
CA LEU A 19 1.84 -7.30 -4.74
C LEU A 19 1.55 -8.72 -5.24
N LYS A 20 0.35 -8.98 -5.76
CA LYS A 20 -0.01 -10.28 -6.34
C LYS A 20 0.75 -10.55 -7.64
N LYS A 21 1.01 -9.52 -8.44
CA LYS A 21 1.72 -9.63 -9.73
C LYS A 21 3.23 -9.60 -9.59
N LYS A 22 3.76 -8.66 -8.79
CA LYS A 22 5.21 -8.47 -8.60
C LYS A 22 5.79 -9.33 -7.47
N GLY A 23 4.96 -9.80 -6.55
CA GLY A 23 5.41 -10.37 -5.29
C GLY A 23 5.86 -9.27 -4.31
N ALA A 24 6.80 -9.62 -3.45
CA ALA A 24 7.31 -8.74 -2.43
C ALA A 24 8.17 -7.60 -3.02
N THR A 25 7.88 -6.36 -2.63
CA THR A 25 8.56 -5.14 -3.12
C THR A 25 8.90 -4.20 -1.95
N THR A 26 9.50 -3.05 -2.23
CA THR A 26 9.76 -2.01 -1.23
C THR A 26 8.57 -1.08 -1.07
N ASP A 27 8.40 -0.51 0.12
CA ASP A 27 7.38 0.50 0.38
C ASP A 27 7.51 1.74 -0.51
N THR A 28 8.74 2.13 -0.87
CA THR A 28 9.02 3.23 -1.80
C THR A 28 8.57 2.92 -3.23
N GLU A 29 8.94 1.75 -3.78
CA GLU A 29 8.53 1.35 -5.13
C GLU A 29 7.01 1.14 -5.21
N LEU A 30 6.42 0.58 -4.16
CA LEU A 30 4.97 0.40 -4.05
C LEU A 30 4.24 1.74 -4.01
N PHE A 31 4.79 2.72 -3.28
CA PHE A 31 4.22 4.06 -3.22
C PHE A 31 4.28 4.77 -4.57
N GLU A 32 5.41 4.72 -5.28
CA GLU A 32 5.56 5.30 -6.63
C GLU A 32 4.51 4.74 -7.60
N HIS A 33 4.32 3.42 -7.64
CA HIS A 33 3.30 2.81 -8.50
C HIS A 33 1.86 3.19 -8.17
N ILE A 34 1.56 3.44 -6.89
CA ILE A 34 0.22 3.80 -6.47
C ILE A 34 -0.01 5.30 -6.67
N SER A 35 0.98 6.14 -6.40
CA SER A 35 0.86 7.60 -6.56
C SER A 35 0.63 8.00 -8.02
N GLU A 36 1.22 7.28 -8.98
CA GLU A 36 0.92 7.44 -10.43
C GLU A 36 -0.58 7.28 -10.76
N LYS A 37 -1.29 6.41 -10.03
CA LYS A 37 -2.72 6.14 -10.24
C LYS A 37 -3.63 6.95 -9.32
N PHE A 38 -3.10 7.43 -8.20
CA PHE A 38 -3.82 8.13 -7.15
C PHE A 38 -3.04 9.39 -6.75
N ASN A 39 -3.10 10.43 -7.59
CA ASN A 39 -2.39 11.70 -7.39
C ASN A 39 -2.68 12.39 -6.04
N ASP A 40 -3.81 12.09 -5.40
CA ASP A 40 -4.20 12.65 -4.10
C ASP A 40 -3.65 11.85 -2.89
N LEU A 41 -2.93 10.74 -3.13
CA LEU A 41 -2.47 9.85 -2.06
C LEU A 41 -1.13 10.34 -1.49
N GLY A 42 -1.18 10.96 -0.31
CA GLY A 42 0.02 11.30 0.42
C GLY A 42 0.73 10.09 1.01
N PHE A 43 2.03 10.23 1.30
CA PHE A 43 2.82 9.17 1.95
C PHE A 43 2.29 8.78 3.34
N LYS A 44 1.64 9.73 4.03
CA LYS A 44 0.97 9.48 5.32
C LYS A 44 -0.23 8.55 5.15
N ASP A 45 -1.10 8.81 4.18
CA ASP A 45 -2.28 8.00 3.90
C ASP A 45 -1.88 6.60 3.40
N PHE A 46 -0.81 6.52 2.61
CA PHE A 46 -0.21 5.26 2.19
C PHE A 46 0.32 4.45 3.38
N ASN A 47 1.06 5.07 4.30
CA ASN A 47 1.53 4.37 5.51
C ASN A 47 0.38 3.90 6.40
N GLU A 48 -0.66 4.72 6.58
CA GLU A 48 -1.84 4.32 7.34
C GLU A 48 -2.56 3.14 6.65
N MET A 49 -2.61 3.13 5.32
CA MET A 49 -3.15 2.01 4.55
C MET A 49 -2.34 0.73 4.72
N LEU A 50 -1.01 0.79 4.65
CA LEU A 50 -0.14 -0.36 4.93
C LEU A 50 -0.39 -0.91 6.34
N MET A 51 -0.42 -0.03 7.35
CA MET A 51 -0.71 -0.41 8.74
C MET A 51 -2.06 -1.12 8.86
N ARG A 52 -3.12 -0.58 8.24
CA ARG A 52 -4.45 -1.20 8.27
C ARG A 52 -4.48 -2.57 7.59
N LEU A 53 -3.78 -2.74 6.47
CA LEU A 53 -3.71 -4.02 5.75
C LEU A 53 -2.87 -5.06 6.50
N GLU A 54 -1.83 -4.63 7.20
CA GLU A 54 -1.00 -5.49 8.05
C GLU A 54 -1.79 -5.98 9.26
N ILE A 55 -2.51 -5.09 9.97
CA ILE A 55 -3.42 -5.46 11.05
C ILE A 55 -4.51 -6.43 10.57
N ALA A 56 -5.02 -6.21 9.35
CA ALA A 56 -6.03 -7.09 8.74
C ALA A 56 -5.47 -8.43 8.22
N GLY A 57 -4.16 -8.69 8.37
CA GLY A 57 -3.53 -9.93 7.93
C GLY A 57 -3.51 -10.11 6.41
N LYS A 58 -3.53 -9.02 5.63
CA LYS A 58 -3.46 -9.07 4.16
C LYS A 58 -2.05 -8.96 3.62
N ILE A 59 -1.21 -8.19 4.32
CA ILE A 59 0.19 -7.99 3.97
C ILE A 59 1.07 -8.20 5.18
N ARG A 60 2.34 -8.46 4.94
CA ARG A 60 3.40 -8.43 5.94
C ARG A 60 4.39 -7.34 5.59
N THR A 61 4.79 -6.53 6.56
CA THR A 61 5.91 -5.60 6.39
C THR A 61 7.13 -6.04 7.20
N THR A 62 8.29 -5.96 6.57
CA THR A 62 9.57 -6.36 7.19
C THR A 62 10.58 -5.24 6.99
N SER A 63 11.21 -4.78 8.07
CA SER A 63 12.27 -3.75 7.98
C SER A 63 13.48 -4.31 7.23
N LEU A 64 13.92 -3.61 6.18
CA LEU A 64 15.14 -3.94 5.44
C LEU A 64 16.33 -3.14 6.00
N THR A 65 16.22 -1.82 5.97
CA THR A 65 17.21 -0.86 6.48
C THR A 65 16.47 0.35 7.06
N ARG A 66 17.20 1.31 7.65
CA ARG A 66 16.59 2.49 8.26
C ARG A 66 15.71 3.23 7.24
N GLY A 67 14.40 3.19 7.44
CA GLY A 67 13.41 3.87 6.60
C GLY A 67 12.99 3.13 5.33
N LYS A 68 13.44 1.88 5.10
CA LYS A 68 12.97 1.04 3.98
C LYS A 68 12.32 -0.24 4.50
N LYS A 69 11.14 -0.55 3.99
CA LYS A 69 10.38 -1.75 4.36
C LYS A 69 10.14 -2.61 3.12
N ARG A 70 10.25 -3.91 3.30
CA ARG A 70 9.73 -4.92 2.36
C ARG A 70 8.26 -5.11 2.67
N VAL A 71 7.43 -5.12 1.64
CA VAL A 71 5.99 -5.38 1.72
C VAL A 71 5.66 -6.59 0.86
N GLU A 72 4.95 -7.56 1.42
CA GLU A 72 4.55 -8.78 0.72
C GLU A 72 3.13 -9.22 1.10
N LEU A 73 2.47 -9.98 0.23
CA LEU A 73 1.16 -10.58 0.55
C LEU A 73 1.34 -11.74 1.53
N ILE A 74 0.38 -11.87 2.43
CA ILE A 74 0.24 -13.08 3.26
C ILE A 74 -0.48 -14.13 2.40
N ALA A 75 0.17 -15.28 2.21
CA ALA A 75 -0.37 -16.45 1.51
C ALA A 75 -1.25 -17.30 2.44
#